data_AF-A0A8J9YQQ3-F1
#
_entry.id   AF-A0A8J9YQQ3-F1
#
_cell.length_a   1.000
_cell.length_b   1.000
_cell.length_c   1.000
_cell.angle_alpha   90.00
_cell.angle_beta   90.00
_cell.angle_gamma   90.00
#
_symmetry.space_group_name_H-M   'P 1'
#
loop_
_entity.id
_entity.type
_entity.pdbx_description
1 polymer ?
#
loop_
_entity_poly.entity_id
_entity_poly.type
_entity_poly.pdbx_seq_one_letter_code
_entity_poly.pdbx_strand_id
1 'polypeptide(L)'
;MASVRSISLLLLPITLLLLVQHTCCKEYFFSKDRVCQVQVERVQPKVLNPGGPCSTMHEVRCGEQITLESIRVGASEKLGFEVVDVLDWDTRGPLDDTITIMEDTKIWVTDAPVRRPTYSAEDFDFMHDDL
;
A
#
# COMPACT_ATOMS: atom_id res chain seq x y z
N MET A 1 -23.86 63.03 -16.32
CA MET A 1 -22.61 62.32 -15.98
C MET A 1 -22.99 61.09 -15.16
N ALA A 2 -23.07 59.92 -15.80
CA ALA A 2 -23.44 58.67 -15.14
C ALA A 2 -22.18 58.00 -14.59
N SER A 3 -22.18 57.78 -13.27
CA SER A 3 -21.12 57.13 -12.51
C SER A 3 -20.98 55.67 -12.95
N VAL A 4 -19.93 55.35 -13.69
CA VAL A 4 -19.52 53.98 -13.98
C VAL A 4 -18.59 53.54 -12.85
N ARG A 5 -19.15 52.95 -11.79
CA ARG A 5 -18.34 52.30 -10.75
C ARG A 5 -18.95 50.95 -10.39
N SER A 6 -18.06 49.97 -10.29
CA SER A 6 -18.24 48.70 -9.58
C SER A 6 -19.01 47.59 -10.29
N ILE A 7 -18.42 47.00 -11.33
CA ILE A 7 -18.73 45.62 -11.74
C ILE A 7 -17.56 44.65 -11.44
N SER A 8 -16.36 45.16 -11.17
CA SER A 8 -15.14 44.33 -11.05
C SER A 8 -14.96 43.54 -9.73
N LEU A 9 -15.82 43.69 -8.72
CA LEU A 9 -15.61 43.06 -7.39
C LEU A 9 -16.44 41.80 -7.13
N LEU A 10 -17.40 41.47 -8.00
CA LEU A 10 -18.28 40.29 -7.82
C LEU A 10 -17.78 39.03 -8.54
N LEU A 11 -16.76 39.13 -9.40
CA LEU A 11 -16.26 38.00 -10.19
C LEU A 11 -15.12 37.22 -9.51
N LEU A 12 -14.42 37.83 -8.55
CA LEU A 12 -13.33 37.20 -7.80
C LEU A 12 -13.74 36.04 -6.87
N PRO A 13 -14.85 36.11 -6.11
CA PRO A 13 -15.19 35.00 -5.22
C PRO A 13 -15.72 33.79 -5.99
N ILE A 14 -16.37 34.00 -7.16
CA ILE A 14 -16.94 32.93 -7.98
C ILE A 14 -15.83 32.14 -8.69
N THR A 15 -14.80 32.81 -9.21
CA THR A 15 -13.66 32.12 -9.83
C THR A 15 -12.82 31.35 -8.80
N LEU A 16 -12.69 31.86 -7.57
CA LEU A 16 -12.01 31.14 -6.49
C LEU A 16 -12.76 29.88 -6.07
N LEU A 17 -14.10 29.94 -5.97
CA LEU A 17 -14.96 28.77 -5.70
C LEU A 17 -14.85 27.70 -6.79
N LEU A 18 -14.80 28.11 -8.06
CA LEU A 18 -14.62 27.19 -9.19
C LEU A 18 -13.20 26.56 -9.22
N LEU A 19 -12.16 27.32 -8.85
CA LEU A 19 -10.79 26.81 -8.74
C LEU A 19 -10.62 25.81 -7.59
N VAL A 20 -11.30 26.00 -6.46
CA VAL A 20 -11.27 25.05 -5.34
C VAL A 20 -12.00 23.75 -5.67
N GLN A 21 -13.09 23.79 -6.44
CA GLN A 21 -13.76 22.57 -6.91
C GLN A 21 -12.90 21.70 -7.83
N HIS A 22 -11.98 22.31 -8.61
CA HIS A 22 -11.11 21.55 -9.51
C HIS A 22 -9.86 20.97 -8.86
N THR A 23 -9.48 21.42 -7.66
CA THR A 23 -8.26 20.94 -6.99
C THR A 23 -8.51 19.92 -5.88
N CYS A 24 -9.74 19.83 -5.34
CA CYS A 24 -10.02 18.99 -4.18
C CYS A 24 -10.44 17.55 -4.51
N CYS A 25 -10.87 17.30 -5.75
CA CYS A 25 -11.32 15.99 -6.18
C CYS A 25 -10.58 15.55 -7.44
N LYS A 26 -9.30 15.18 -7.30
CA LYS A 26 -8.81 14.03 -8.05
C LYS A 26 -9.58 12.82 -7.51
N GLU A 27 -10.84 12.69 -7.93
CA GLU A 27 -11.50 11.40 -7.93
C GLU A 27 -10.64 10.54 -8.84
N TYR A 28 -9.74 9.77 -8.23
CA TYR A 28 -9.26 8.56 -8.84
C TYR A 28 -10.52 7.75 -9.08
N PHE A 29 -11.10 7.91 -10.28
CA PHE A 29 -12.02 6.96 -10.86
C PHE A 29 -11.23 5.66 -11.02
N PHE A 30 -11.03 4.98 -9.91
CA PHE A 30 -10.61 3.59 -9.88
C PHE A 30 -11.74 2.85 -10.58
N SER A 31 -11.53 2.56 -11.86
CA SER A 31 -12.30 1.54 -12.52
C SER A 31 -12.21 0.31 -11.64
N LYS A 32 -13.32 -0.05 -10.97
CA LYS A 32 -13.40 -1.21 -10.07
C LYS A 32 -13.08 -2.53 -10.77
N ASP A 33 -12.92 -2.49 -12.10
CA ASP A 33 -12.57 -3.62 -12.96
C ASP A 33 -11.09 -3.60 -13.42
N ARG A 34 -10.25 -2.68 -12.91
CA ARG A 34 -8.81 -2.72 -13.20
C ARG A 34 -8.17 -3.90 -12.46
N VAL A 35 -7.36 -4.68 -13.18
CA VAL A 35 -6.47 -5.68 -12.60
C VAL A 35 -5.17 -5.01 -12.16
N CYS A 36 -4.80 -5.23 -10.90
CA CYS A 36 -3.54 -4.83 -10.30
C CYS A 36 -2.58 -6.02 -10.28
N GLN A 37 -1.33 -5.73 -10.58
CA GLN A 37 -0.24 -6.70 -10.65
C GLN A 37 0.57 -6.64 -9.36
N VAL A 38 0.51 -7.70 -8.55
CA VAL A 38 1.29 -7.84 -7.33
C VAL A 38 2.53 -8.67 -7.63
N GLN A 39 3.68 -8.02 -7.68
CA GLN A 39 4.97 -8.70 -7.82
C GLN A 39 5.40 -9.23 -6.45
N VAL A 40 5.47 -10.56 -6.33
CA VAL A 40 5.92 -11.23 -5.11
C VAL A 40 7.37 -11.62 -5.30
N GLU A 41 8.28 -11.03 -4.53
CA GLU A 41 9.70 -11.34 -4.57
C GLU A 41 10.14 -12.09 -3.32
N ARG A 42 11.04 -13.04 -3.50
CA ARG A 42 11.58 -13.83 -2.40
C ARG A 42 12.78 -13.13 -1.77
N VAL A 43 12.76 -12.99 -0.45
CA VAL A 43 13.88 -12.46 0.33
C VAL A 43 15.12 -13.34 0.15
N GLN A 44 16.29 -12.70 0.04
CA GLN A 44 17.58 -13.38 0.01
C GLN A 44 18.25 -13.31 1.39
N PRO A 45 19.05 -14.34 1.78
CA PRO A 45 19.36 -15.55 1.01
C PRO A 45 18.24 -16.60 1.03
N LYS A 46 18.14 -17.38 -0.05
CA LYS A 46 17.16 -18.48 -0.17
C LYS A 46 17.63 -19.67 0.66
N VAL A 47 16.87 -20.07 1.68
CA VAL A 47 17.21 -21.24 2.52
C VAL A 47 16.66 -22.52 1.88
N LEU A 48 15.37 -22.55 1.58
CA LEU A 48 14.68 -23.66 0.89
C LEU A 48 14.75 -23.49 -0.63
N ASN A 49 14.92 -24.55 -1.42
CA ASN A 49 14.92 -24.47 -2.90
C ASN A 49 15.74 -23.28 -3.48
N PRO A 50 17.07 -23.22 -3.23
CA PRO A 50 17.91 -22.09 -3.65
C PRO A 50 17.97 -21.90 -5.18
N GLY A 51 17.77 -22.97 -5.96
CA GLY A 51 17.71 -22.92 -7.43
C GLY A 51 16.35 -22.52 -8.01
N GLY A 52 15.32 -22.36 -7.17
CA GLY A 52 13.97 -21.99 -7.60
C GLY A 52 13.87 -20.54 -8.09
N PRO A 53 12.70 -20.14 -8.63
CA PRO A 53 12.46 -18.77 -9.06
C PRO A 53 12.59 -17.77 -7.91
N CYS A 54 12.99 -16.53 -8.24
CA CYS A 54 13.12 -15.44 -7.26
C CYS A 54 11.83 -14.66 -7.07
N SER A 55 10.91 -14.72 -8.02
CA SER A 55 9.72 -13.89 -8.03
C SER A 55 8.58 -14.51 -8.83
N THR A 56 7.38 -14.04 -8.56
CA THR A 56 6.17 -14.40 -9.29
C THR A 56 5.20 -13.22 -9.35
N MET A 57 4.23 -13.29 -10.26
CA MET A 57 3.16 -12.30 -10.39
C MET A 57 1.85 -12.88 -9.88
N HIS A 58 1.13 -12.08 -9.09
CA HIS A 58 -0.21 -12.39 -8.59
C HIS A 58 -1.18 -11.30 -9.06
N GLU A 59 -2.24 -11.70 -9.74
CA GLU A 59 -3.22 -10.77 -10.31
C GLU A 59 -4.40 -10.64 -9.36
N VAL A 60 -4.72 -9.40 -8.99
CA VAL A 60 -5.82 -9.08 -8.07
C VAL A 60 -6.63 -7.93 -8.61
N ARG A 61 -7.88 -7.77 -8.19
CA ARG A 61 -8.65 -6.58 -8.58
C ARG A 61 -8.17 -5.40 -7.75
N CYS A 62 -7.93 -4.26 -8.41
CA CYS A 62 -7.56 -3.04 -7.71
C CYS A 62 -8.70 -2.60 -6.79
N GLY A 63 -8.38 -2.22 -5.55
CA GLY A 63 -9.34 -1.86 -4.52
C GLY A 63 -10.00 -3.04 -3.79
N GLU A 64 -9.65 -4.28 -4.15
CA GLU A 64 -10.06 -5.47 -3.40
C GLU A 64 -9.18 -5.66 -2.17
N GLN A 65 -9.80 -6.08 -1.08
CA GLN A 65 -9.09 -6.50 0.13
C GLN A 65 -8.69 -7.97 -0.02
N ILE A 66 -7.40 -8.23 -0.04
CA ILE A 66 -6.85 -9.58 -0.18
C ILE A 66 -6.29 -10.05 1.17
N THR A 67 -6.45 -11.35 1.45
CA THR A 67 -5.85 -11.98 2.62
C THR A 67 -4.38 -12.31 2.32
N LEU A 68 -3.50 -12.12 3.29
CA LEU A 68 -2.10 -12.53 3.14
C LEU A 68 -1.96 -14.04 2.95
N GLU A 69 -2.90 -14.83 3.48
CA GLU A 69 -2.93 -16.27 3.27
C GLU A 69 -3.08 -16.64 1.79
N SER A 70 -3.91 -15.91 1.04
CA SER A 70 -4.04 -16.10 -0.42
C SER A 70 -2.70 -15.85 -1.13
N ILE A 71 -1.97 -14.81 -0.71
CA ILE A 71 -0.63 -14.52 -1.23
C ILE A 71 0.34 -15.64 -0.85
N ARG A 72 0.35 -16.10 0.41
CA ARG A 72 1.26 -17.17 0.86
C ARG A 72 1.05 -18.44 0.05
N VAL A 73 -0.19 -18.90 -0.10
CA VAL A 73 -0.53 -20.12 -0.84
C VAL A 73 -0.12 -19.97 -2.31
N GLY A 74 -0.54 -18.88 -2.96
CA GLY A 74 -0.23 -18.66 -4.38
C GLY A 74 1.27 -18.47 -4.67
N ALA A 75 2.00 -17.79 -3.77
CA ALA A 75 3.44 -17.63 -3.87
C ALA A 75 4.17 -18.95 -3.59
N SER A 76 3.71 -19.74 -2.63
CA SER A 76 4.34 -21.02 -2.28
C SER A 76 4.27 -22.01 -3.45
N GLU A 77 3.11 -22.10 -4.10
CA GLU A 77 2.91 -22.94 -5.28
C GLU A 77 3.82 -22.52 -6.44
N LYS A 78 3.81 -21.23 -6.78
CA LYS A 78 4.56 -20.72 -7.94
C LYS A 78 6.07 -20.66 -7.70
N LEU A 79 6.50 -20.44 -6.47
CA LEU A 79 7.92 -20.33 -6.13
C LEU A 79 8.55 -21.67 -5.70
N GLY A 80 7.72 -22.67 -5.39
CA GLY A 80 8.17 -24.02 -5.03
C GLY A 80 8.85 -24.10 -3.66
N PHE A 81 8.36 -23.34 -2.69
CA PHE A 81 8.75 -23.43 -1.28
C PHE A 81 7.61 -22.93 -0.38
N GLU A 82 7.60 -23.32 0.89
CA GLU A 82 6.58 -22.84 1.84
C GLU A 82 6.89 -21.41 2.31
N VAL A 83 5.99 -20.47 2.02
CA VAL A 83 6.09 -19.09 2.50
C VAL A 83 5.63 -19.02 3.96
N VAL A 84 6.52 -18.55 4.83
CA VAL A 84 6.26 -18.37 6.27
C VAL A 84 5.66 -17.00 6.55
N ASP A 85 6.27 -15.93 6.03
CA ASP A 85 5.80 -14.56 6.22
C ASP A 85 5.73 -13.80 4.90
N VAL A 86 4.75 -12.89 4.83
CA VAL A 86 4.63 -11.86 3.78
C VAL A 86 5.05 -10.53 4.39
N LEU A 87 5.96 -9.85 3.74
CA LEU A 87 6.57 -8.63 4.24
C LEU A 87 6.29 -7.47 3.30
N ASP A 88 6.16 -6.30 3.91
CA ASP A 88 6.07 -5.03 3.22
C ASP A 88 7.35 -4.74 2.43
N TRP A 89 7.21 -4.12 1.26
CA TRP A 89 8.34 -3.87 0.37
C TRP A 89 9.34 -2.87 0.95
N ASP A 90 8.85 -1.81 1.58
CA ASP A 90 9.65 -0.69 2.03
C ASP A 90 10.30 -0.95 3.39
N THR A 91 9.52 -1.50 4.32
CA THR A 91 9.97 -1.71 5.70
C THR A 91 10.56 -3.09 5.94
N ARG A 92 10.28 -4.07 5.06
CA ARG A 92 10.49 -5.51 5.31
C ARG A 92 9.82 -6.01 6.59
N GLY A 93 8.88 -5.24 7.13
CA GLY A 93 8.08 -5.62 8.27
C GLY A 93 7.01 -6.64 7.86
N PRO A 94 6.60 -7.53 8.76
CA PRO A 94 5.47 -8.42 8.51
C PRO A 94 4.20 -7.59 8.30
N LEU A 95 3.43 -7.93 7.27
CA LEU A 95 2.14 -7.32 7.02
C LEU A 95 1.05 -7.98 7.89
N ASP A 96 0.00 -7.22 8.18
CA ASP A 96 -1.20 -7.69 8.88
C ASP A 96 -2.13 -8.49 7.96
N ASP A 97 -3.05 -9.27 8.55
CA ASP A 97 -3.84 -10.35 7.90
C ASP A 97 -4.46 -10.01 6.54
N THR A 98 -4.81 -8.74 6.29
CA THR A 98 -5.38 -8.27 5.03
C THR A 98 -4.70 -7.00 4.53
N ILE A 99 -4.57 -6.88 3.21
CA ILE A 99 -4.09 -5.67 2.55
C ILE A 99 -5.04 -5.27 1.41
N THR A 100 -5.17 -3.96 1.17
CA THR A 100 -5.95 -3.43 0.05
C THR A 100 -4.99 -2.98 -1.05
N ILE A 101 -5.05 -3.63 -2.21
CA ILE A 101 -4.15 -3.32 -3.33
C ILE A 101 -4.79 -2.24 -4.20
N MET A 102 -4.30 -1.01 -4.06
CA MET A 102 -4.81 0.11 -4.86
C MET A 102 -4.06 0.27 -6.19
N GLU A 103 -2.83 -0.22 -6.30
CA GLU A 103 -2.03 -0.12 -7.52
C GLU A 103 -1.10 -1.32 -7.70
N ASP A 104 -0.38 -1.36 -8.82
CA ASP A 104 0.63 -2.38 -9.05
C ASP A 104 1.69 -2.29 -7.95
N THR A 105 1.80 -3.35 -7.15
CA THR A 105 2.53 -3.32 -5.88
C THR A 105 3.59 -4.40 -5.85
N LYS A 106 4.66 -4.18 -5.10
CA LYS A 106 5.65 -5.21 -4.79
C LYS A 106 5.50 -5.64 -3.34
N ILE A 107 5.73 -6.91 -3.07
CA ILE A 107 5.78 -7.46 -1.73
C ILE A 107 6.89 -8.51 -1.62
N TRP A 108 7.41 -8.66 -0.42
CA TRP A 108 8.42 -9.68 -0.12
C TRP A 108 7.78 -10.91 0.51
N VAL A 109 8.36 -12.08 0.27
CA VAL A 109 8.03 -13.32 0.97
C VAL A 109 9.29 -14.02 1.43
N THR A 110 9.18 -14.73 2.55
CA THR A 110 10.31 -15.42 3.19
C THR A 110 9.91 -16.83 3.62
N ASP A 111 10.86 -17.75 3.53
CA ASP A 111 10.79 -19.11 4.06
C ASP A 111 11.29 -19.22 5.52
N ALA A 112 11.67 -18.09 6.12
CA ALA A 112 12.09 -18.01 7.52
C ALA A 112 11.24 -16.97 8.27
N PRO A 113 10.82 -17.27 9.52
CA PRO A 113 10.01 -16.36 10.31
C PRO A 113 10.78 -15.08 10.64
N VAL A 114 10.15 -13.93 10.42
CA VAL A 114 10.71 -12.62 10.78
C VAL A 114 10.19 -12.23 12.16
N ARG A 115 11.10 -11.80 13.06
CA ARG A 115 10.70 -11.30 14.38
C ARG A 115 9.80 -10.09 14.20
N ARG A 116 8.52 -10.22 14.59
CA ARG A 116 7.64 -9.06 14.71
C ARG A 116 8.19 -8.17 15.83
N PRO A 117 8.29 -6.85 15.65
CA PRO A 117 8.53 -5.96 16.77
C PRO A 117 7.30 -6.06 17.68
N THR A 118 7.39 -6.89 18.71
CA THR A 118 6.48 -6.83 19.85
C THR A 118 6.85 -5.58 20.60
N TYR A 119 6.18 -4.47 20.30
CA TYR A 119 6.11 -3.36 21.23
C TYR A 119 5.31 -3.87 22.43
N SER A 120 6.01 -4.18 23.51
CA SER A 120 5.34 -4.50 24.76
C SER A 120 4.78 -3.20 25.34
N ALA A 121 3.64 -3.26 26.03
CA ALA A 121 3.11 -2.09 26.74
C ALA A 121 4.11 -1.53 27.77
N GLU A 122 5.10 -2.33 28.18
CA GLU A 122 6.18 -1.98 29.08
C GLU A 122 7.23 -1.06 28.42
N ASP A 123 7.34 -1.07 27.08
CA ASP A 123 8.26 -0.20 26.33
C ASP A 123 7.74 1.25 26.19
N PHE A 124 6.45 1.49 26.48
CA PHE A 124 5.85 2.84 26.46
C PHE A 124 6.08 3.61 27.76
N ASP A 125 6.23 2.92 28.90
CA ASP A 125 6.41 3.57 30.21
C ASP A 125 7.83 4.14 30.39
N PHE A 126 8.82 3.71 29.61
CA PHE A 126 10.21 4.19 29.75
C PHE A 126 10.49 5.50 28.98
N MET A 127 9.57 6.00 28.16
CA MET A 127 9.76 7.21 27.35
C MET A 127 9.16 8.48 27.99
N HIS A 128 8.64 8.40 29.22
CA HIS A 128 7.97 9.52 29.89
C HIS A 128 8.67 10.07 31.14
N ASP A 129 9.83 9.52 31.56
CA ASP A 129 10.48 9.92 32.82
C ASP A 129 11.74 10.80 32.69
N ASP A 130 12.07 11.31 31.49
CA ASP A 130 13.20 12.24 31.29
C ASP A 130 12.75 13.65 30.85
N LEU A 131 11.84 14.29 31.61
CA LEU A 131 11.46 15.70 31.44
C LEU A 131 11.58 16.51 32.74
#